data_AF-A0A9P5NNU6-F1
#
_entry.id   AF-A0A9P5NNU6-F1
#
_cell.length_a   1.000
_cell.length_b   1.000
_cell.length_c   1.000
_cell.angle_alpha   90.00
_cell.angle_beta   90.00
_cell.angle_gamma   90.00
#
_symmetry.space_group_name_H-M   'P 1'
#
loop_
_entity.id
_entity.type
_entity.pdbx_description
1 polymer ?
#
loop_
_entity_poly.entity_id
_entity_poly.type
_entity_poly.pdbx_seq_one_letter_code
_entity_poly.pdbx_strand_id
1 'polypeptide(L)'
;MDDANHIKRGHATHAWTDDEFSEYIHRVRAELIQQRDNFLFWDSVKNSAVLSGGGEIWYGEPSYYVKLIGGSGTLASDILLVKSDLPRYNCDLEILGNDVRETVQKAMAGEEGVDPDLEDCSEEVAKLPLVAFNAENHFIKRPTYKQEIRYLLQCQGSPFIVQLLKFKQSLIMAVLFNTANERIKNIKLWMLDIIDGVAYLSYVFALGALFWECCFYNHPHNRHVLLDNPPPPPFRDIFVACTRERLEDRPTHLQLRAMYEAI
;
A
#
# COMPACT_ATOMS: atom_id res chain seq x y z
N MET A 1 -36.56 -1.64 42.28
CA MET A 1 -37.36 -0.60 41.60
C MET A 1 -36.42 0.54 41.25
N ASP A 2 -35.37 0.30 40.47
CA ASP A 2 -35.27 -0.27 39.10
C ASP A 2 -35.11 0.89 38.14
N ASP A 3 -33.88 1.08 37.66
CA ASP A 3 -33.59 1.00 36.22
C ASP A 3 -32.09 1.17 35.98
N ALA A 4 -31.37 0.11 36.34
CA ALA A 4 -30.06 -0.20 35.80
C ALA A 4 -30.24 -1.41 34.89
N ASN A 5 -30.44 -1.18 33.58
CA ASN A 5 -30.16 -2.13 32.49
C ASN A 5 -30.85 -1.65 31.21
N HIS A 6 -30.14 -0.97 30.30
CA HIS A 6 -30.33 -1.13 28.85
C HIS A 6 -29.15 -0.52 28.07
N ILE A 7 -27.98 -1.16 28.16
CA ILE A 7 -27.04 -1.19 27.05
C ILE A 7 -26.83 -2.66 26.72
N LYS A 8 -27.80 -3.22 25.97
CA LYS A 8 -27.67 -4.55 25.40
C LYS A 8 -26.59 -4.49 24.31
N ARG A 9 -25.50 -5.20 24.59
CA ARG A 9 -24.57 -5.77 23.62
C ARG A 9 -25.35 -6.36 22.44
N GLY A 10 -24.96 -6.00 21.22
CA GLY A 10 -25.65 -6.48 20.03
C GLY A 10 -25.11 -5.92 18.72
N HIS A 11 -23.79 -5.95 18.51
CA HIS A 11 -23.25 -6.05 17.16
C HIS A 11 -22.51 -7.38 17.08
N ALA A 12 -23.27 -8.45 16.84
CA ALA A 12 -22.69 -9.60 16.16
C ALA A 12 -22.35 -9.10 14.75
N THR A 13 -21.10 -8.68 14.56
CA THR A 13 -20.55 -8.39 13.24
C THR A 13 -20.63 -9.69 12.46
N HIS A 14 -21.57 -9.79 11.53
CA HIS A 14 -21.62 -10.88 10.56
C HIS A 14 -20.23 -10.97 9.90
N ALA A 15 -19.50 -12.04 10.20
CA ALA A 15 -18.20 -12.29 9.59
C ALA A 15 -18.47 -12.69 8.14
N TRP A 16 -17.97 -11.89 7.21
CA TRP A 16 -18.20 -12.12 5.79
C TRP A 16 -17.63 -13.48 5.38
N THR A 17 -18.38 -14.21 4.58
CA THR A 17 -17.84 -15.39 3.90
C THR A 17 -16.82 -14.96 2.84
N ASP A 18 -16.02 -15.91 2.36
CA ASP A 18 -15.06 -15.65 1.28
C ASP A 18 -15.73 -15.17 -0.01
N ASP A 19 -16.91 -15.72 -0.30
CA ASP A 19 -17.73 -15.33 -1.45
C ASP A 19 -18.26 -13.90 -1.29
N GLU A 20 -18.84 -13.56 -0.12
CA GLU A 20 -19.32 -12.19 0.17
C GLU A 20 -18.19 -11.16 0.06
N PHE A 21 -17.01 -11.50 0.60
CA PHE A 21 -15.82 -10.66 0.51
C PHE A 21 -15.32 -10.52 -0.93
N SER A 22 -15.21 -11.61 -1.66
CA SER A 22 -14.72 -11.59 -3.04
C SER A 22 -15.66 -10.83 -3.97
N GLU A 23 -16.98 -11.06 -3.87
CA GLU A 23 -17.99 -10.31 -4.63
C GLU A 23 -17.93 -8.81 -4.35
N TYR A 24 -17.81 -8.42 -3.06
CA TYR A 24 -17.68 -7.02 -2.69
C TYR A 24 -16.41 -6.39 -3.29
N ILE A 25 -15.26 -7.05 -3.16
CA ILE A 25 -13.99 -6.53 -3.69
C ILE A 25 -14.08 -6.40 -5.22
N HIS A 26 -14.66 -7.40 -5.91
CA HIS A 26 -14.86 -7.33 -7.36
C HIS A 26 -15.75 -6.16 -7.76
N ARG A 27 -16.88 -5.97 -7.07
CA ARG A 27 -17.79 -4.85 -7.33
C ARG A 27 -17.11 -3.51 -7.10
N VAL A 28 -16.48 -3.30 -5.94
CA VAL A 28 -15.80 -2.04 -5.62
C VAL A 28 -14.68 -1.74 -6.62
N ARG A 29 -13.88 -2.73 -7.02
CA ARG A 29 -12.84 -2.53 -8.04
C ARG A 29 -13.45 -2.13 -9.39
N ALA A 30 -14.54 -2.78 -9.80
CA ALA A 30 -15.22 -2.43 -11.05
C ALA A 30 -15.82 -1.00 -11.01
N GLU A 31 -16.45 -0.63 -9.89
CA GLU A 31 -16.98 0.72 -9.67
C GLU A 31 -15.88 1.77 -9.69
N LEU A 32 -14.72 1.50 -9.06
CA LEU A 32 -13.57 2.40 -9.07
C LEU A 32 -13.01 2.61 -10.48
N ILE A 33 -12.88 1.54 -11.27
CA ILE A 33 -12.45 1.63 -12.68
C ILE A 33 -13.45 2.51 -13.46
N GLN A 34 -14.74 2.23 -13.34
CA GLN A 34 -15.77 3.02 -14.01
C GLN A 34 -15.79 4.49 -13.57
N GLN A 35 -15.52 4.77 -12.30
CA GLN A 35 -15.42 6.14 -11.80
C GLN A 35 -14.22 6.88 -12.41
N ARG A 36 -13.09 6.20 -12.64
CA ARG A 36 -11.90 6.81 -13.27
C ARG A 36 -12.18 7.24 -14.70
N ASP A 37 -12.97 6.46 -15.44
CA ASP A 37 -13.36 6.78 -16.82
C ASP A 37 -14.18 8.08 -16.94
N ASN A 38 -14.76 8.58 -15.85
CA ASN A 38 -15.50 9.84 -15.83
C ASN A 38 -14.59 11.08 -15.79
N PHE A 39 -13.28 10.90 -15.57
CA PHE A 39 -12.35 11.99 -15.33
C PHE A 39 -11.20 11.96 -16.33
N LEU A 40 -11.11 13.01 -17.15
CA LEU A 40 -10.11 13.11 -18.23
C LEU A 40 -8.68 13.07 -17.67
N PHE A 41 -8.47 13.59 -16.46
CA PHE A 41 -7.17 13.51 -15.81
C PHE A 41 -6.69 12.07 -15.69
N TRP A 42 -7.54 11.18 -15.16
CA TRP A 42 -7.19 9.80 -14.87
C TRP A 42 -6.95 8.96 -16.13
N ASP A 43 -7.70 9.23 -17.20
CA ASP A 43 -7.49 8.62 -18.52
C ASP A 43 -6.17 9.06 -19.17
N SER A 44 -5.69 10.26 -18.83
CA SER A 44 -4.49 10.84 -19.43
C SER A 44 -3.18 10.59 -18.64
N VAL A 45 -3.23 9.87 -17.51
CA VAL A 45 -2.05 9.61 -16.66
C VAL A 45 -1.04 8.73 -17.39
N LYS A 46 0.21 9.21 -17.44
CA LYS A 46 1.36 8.53 -18.06
C LYS A 46 2.29 7.89 -17.03
N ASN A 47 2.49 8.55 -15.89
CA ASN A 47 3.36 8.08 -14.82
C ASN A 47 2.94 8.68 -13.47
N SER A 48 3.34 8.07 -12.36
CA SER A 48 3.11 8.60 -11.03
C SER A 48 4.19 8.16 -10.04
N ALA A 49 4.50 9.02 -9.08
CA ALA A 49 5.35 8.74 -7.93
C ALA A 49 4.58 9.04 -6.64
N VAL A 50 4.76 8.19 -5.63
CA VAL A 50 4.09 8.34 -4.33
C VAL A 50 4.83 9.35 -3.46
N LEU A 51 4.09 10.24 -2.80
CA LEU A 51 4.61 11.14 -1.77
C LEU A 51 3.86 10.92 -0.46
N SER A 52 4.48 11.30 0.65
CA SER A 52 3.77 11.33 1.94
C SER A 52 2.56 12.29 1.85
N GLY A 53 1.35 11.76 2.01
CA GLY A 53 0.10 12.53 1.93
C GLY A 53 -0.44 12.78 0.51
N GLY A 54 0.13 12.14 -0.52
CA GLY A 54 -0.36 12.25 -1.90
C GLY A 54 0.58 11.68 -2.95
N GLY A 55 0.85 12.44 -4.02
CA GLY A 55 1.69 11.97 -5.11
C GLY A 55 2.04 13.02 -6.16
N GLU A 56 3.00 12.66 -7.00
CA GLU A 56 3.36 13.36 -8.23
C GLU A 56 2.85 12.56 -9.42
N ILE A 57 2.20 13.21 -10.38
CA ILE A 57 1.54 12.55 -11.49
C ILE A 57 1.84 13.31 -12.77
N TRP A 58 2.23 12.57 -13.81
CA TRP A 58 2.45 13.10 -15.15
C TRP A 58 1.27 12.70 -16.04
N TYR A 59 0.71 13.66 -16.77
CA TYR A 59 -0.56 13.48 -17.49
C TYR A 59 -0.63 14.26 -18.81
N GLY A 60 -1.57 13.89 -19.69
CA GLY A 60 -1.88 14.61 -20.94
C GLY A 60 -0.85 14.47 -22.06
N GLU A 61 -1.14 15.12 -23.19
CA GLU A 61 -0.26 15.23 -24.37
C GLU A 61 -0.24 16.70 -24.85
N PRO A 62 0.89 17.43 -24.79
CA PRO A 62 2.20 17.03 -24.24
C PRO A 62 2.14 16.70 -22.74
N SER A 63 3.18 16.08 -22.19
CA SER A 63 3.17 15.65 -20.78
C SER A 63 3.25 16.85 -19.82
N TYR A 64 2.21 17.03 -19.00
CA TYR A 64 2.14 17.97 -17.88
C TYR A 64 2.39 17.26 -16.55
N TYR A 65 2.71 18.02 -15.51
CA TYR A 65 2.99 17.55 -14.15
C TYR A 65 1.96 18.10 -13.15
N VAL A 66 1.47 17.25 -12.27
CA VAL A 66 0.70 17.69 -11.10
C VAL A 66 1.25 17.07 -9.82
N LYS A 67 1.40 17.90 -8.79
CA LYS A 67 1.66 17.46 -7.43
C LYS A 67 0.40 17.62 -6.60
N LEU A 68 -0.06 16.53 -6.00
CA LEU A 68 -1.27 16.47 -5.17
C LEU A 68 -0.85 16.10 -3.75
N ILE A 69 -1.16 16.94 -2.76
CA ILE A 69 -1.00 16.62 -1.35
C ILE A 69 -2.24 17.11 -0.61
N GLY A 70 -2.93 16.25 0.12
CA GLY A 70 -4.16 16.66 0.80
C GLY A 70 -4.74 15.64 1.77
N GLY A 71 -5.38 16.16 2.81
CA GLY A 71 -6.14 15.40 3.80
C GLY A 71 -7.60 15.20 3.39
N SER A 72 -8.32 14.35 4.14
CA SER A 72 -9.74 14.10 3.88
C SER A 72 -10.55 15.40 3.86
N GLY A 73 -11.47 15.50 2.90
CA GLY A 73 -12.32 16.68 2.70
C GLY A 73 -11.67 17.84 1.93
N THR A 74 -10.48 17.65 1.33
CA THR A 74 -9.86 18.66 0.46
C THR A 74 -9.94 18.27 -1.01
N LEU A 75 -9.89 19.25 -1.92
CA LEU A 75 -9.85 19.06 -3.36
C LEU A 75 -8.77 18.07 -3.80
N ALA A 76 -7.54 18.21 -3.29
CA ALA A 76 -6.46 17.28 -3.56
C ALA A 76 -6.83 15.84 -3.18
N SER A 77 -7.48 15.62 -2.03
CA SER A 77 -7.94 14.29 -1.63
C SER A 77 -9.09 13.79 -2.50
N ASP A 78 -10.04 14.65 -2.87
CA ASP A 78 -11.15 14.28 -3.74
C ASP A 78 -10.67 13.89 -5.15
N ILE A 79 -9.65 14.56 -5.68
CA ILE A 79 -9.00 14.16 -6.93
C ILE A 79 -8.36 12.78 -6.77
N LEU A 80 -7.52 12.60 -5.73
CA LEU A 80 -6.84 11.32 -5.43
C LEU A 80 -7.83 10.17 -5.16
N LEU A 81 -9.02 10.49 -4.66
CA LEU A 81 -10.12 9.57 -4.39
C LEU A 81 -11.00 9.28 -5.62
N VAL A 82 -10.70 9.86 -6.78
CA VAL A 82 -11.52 9.72 -8.00
C VAL A 82 -12.96 10.22 -7.75
N LYS A 83 -13.09 11.32 -6.99
CA LYS A 83 -14.36 12.02 -6.74
C LYS A 83 -14.45 13.36 -7.46
N SER A 84 -13.33 13.86 -7.97
CA SER A 84 -13.24 15.13 -8.66
C SER A 84 -12.14 15.08 -9.71
N ASP A 85 -12.28 15.91 -10.73
CA ASP A 85 -11.26 16.08 -11.77
C ASP A 85 -10.26 17.18 -11.41
N LEU A 86 -9.21 17.31 -12.22
CA LEU A 86 -8.32 18.47 -12.12
C LEU A 86 -9.11 19.77 -12.38
N PRO A 87 -8.85 20.84 -11.61
CA PRO A 87 -9.53 22.12 -11.81
C PRO A 87 -9.13 22.81 -13.11
N ARG A 88 -7.95 22.48 -13.66
CA ARG A 88 -7.39 23.05 -14.89
C ARG A 88 -6.53 22.01 -15.62
N TYR A 89 -6.49 22.09 -16.94
CA TYR A 89 -5.70 21.22 -17.81
C TYR A 89 -4.67 22.00 -18.58
N ASN A 90 -3.78 21.27 -19.26
CA ASN A 90 -2.76 21.80 -20.15
C ASN A 90 -1.79 22.78 -19.47
N CYS A 91 -1.51 22.53 -18.19
CA CYS A 91 -0.58 23.29 -17.37
C CYS A 91 -0.02 22.41 -16.25
N ASP A 92 1.13 22.79 -15.71
CA ASP A 92 1.70 22.13 -14.55
C ASP A 92 1.10 22.70 -13.26
N LEU A 93 0.68 21.83 -12.34
CA LEU A 93 -0.05 22.22 -11.14
C LEU A 93 0.61 21.72 -9.85
N GLU A 94 0.48 22.53 -8.80
CA GLU A 94 0.61 22.05 -7.43
C GLU A 94 -0.70 22.32 -6.69
N ILE A 95 -1.30 21.25 -6.16
CA ILE A 95 -2.55 21.28 -5.41
C ILE A 95 -2.26 20.78 -3.98
N LEU A 96 -2.28 21.72 -3.03
CA LEU A 96 -2.04 21.46 -1.61
C LEU A 96 -3.33 21.69 -0.84
N GLY A 97 -3.99 20.62 -0.42
CA GLY A 97 -5.33 20.68 0.18
C GLY A 97 -6.34 21.21 -0.83
N ASN A 98 -6.78 22.46 -0.64
CA ASN A 98 -7.70 23.18 -1.53
C ASN A 98 -6.99 24.24 -2.38
N ASP A 99 -5.72 24.52 -2.11
CA ASP A 99 -4.97 25.58 -2.76
C ASP A 99 -4.41 25.07 -4.09
N VAL A 100 -4.78 25.75 -5.18
CA VAL A 100 -4.39 25.39 -6.54
C VAL A 100 -3.46 26.48 -7.09
N ARG A 101 -2.25 26.11 -7.51
CA ARG A 101 -1.32 27.01 -8.20
C ARG A 101 -0.64 26.35 -9.38
N GLU A 102 -0.22 27.16 -10.33
CA GLU A 102 0.69 26.70 -11.37
C GLU A 102 2.10 26.51 -10.80
N THR A 103 2.83 25.56 -11.35
CA THR A 103 4.20 25.24 -10.92
C THR A 103 5.11 25.06 -12.12
N VAL A 104 6.40 24.83 -11.86
CA VAL A 104 7.36 24.50 -12.90
C VAL A 104 7.22 23.02 -13.25
N GLN A 105 7.20 22.72 -14.55
CA GLN A 105 7.23 21.35 -15.06
C GLN A 105 8.36 20.55 -14.41
N LYS A 106 8.02 19.42 -13.81
CA LYS A 106 9.00 18.43 -13.37
C LYS A 106 9.19 17.40 -14.47
N ALA A 107 10.43 17.14 -14.86
CA ALA A 107 10.72 16.04 -15.77
C ALA A 107 10.18 14.73 -15.19
N MET A 108 9.57 13.89 -16.04
CA MET A 108 9.22 12.54 -15.65
C MET A 108 10.49 11.85 -15.21
N ALA A 109 10.47 11.24 -14.01
CA ALA A 109 11.61 10.46 -13.55
C ALA A 109 11.85 9.34 -14.58
N GLY A 110 12.90 9.48 -15.39
CA GLY A 110 13.34 8.43 -16.30
C GLY A 110 13.94 7.27 -15.51
N GLU A 111 13.96 6.08 -16.11
CA GLU A 111 14.68 4.90 -15.58
C GLU A 111 16.20 5.14 -15.46
N GLU A 112 16.72 6.22 -16.04
CA GLU A 112 18.14 6.57 -16.05
C GLU A 112 18.39 7.90 -15.31
N GLY A 113 18.29 7.84 -13.99
CA GLY A 113 18.99 8.76 -13.11
C GLY A 113 19.81 7.91 -12.17
N VAL A 114 21.14 8.05 -12.19
CA VAL A 114 22.00 7.52 -11.12
C VAL A 114 21.36 8.00 -9.82
N ASP A 115 20.87 7.07 -9.00
CA ASP A 115 20.29 7.38 -7.71
C ASP A 115 21.31 8.25 -6.96
N PRO A 116 21.00 9.54 -6.69
CA PRO A 116 21.97 10.46 -6.11
C PRO A 116 22.43 10.02 -4.72
N ASP A 117 21.69 9.10 -4.10
CA ASP A 117 21.96 8.53 -2.79
C ASP A 117 22.63 7.15 -2.86
N LEU A 118 23.11 6.72 -4.04
CA LEU A 118 23.72 5.40 -4.23
C LEU A 118 25.05 5.29 -3.48
N GLU A 119 25.07 4.49 -2.42
CA GLU A 119 26.26 4.25 -1.61
C GLU A 119 27.18 3.21 -2.25
N ASP A 120 28.50 3.34 -2.05
CA ASP A 120 29.43 2.24 -2.33
C ASP A 120 29.23 1.11 -1.32
N CYS A 121 28.46 0.10 -1.73
CA CYS A 121 28.10 -1.05 -0.92
C CYS A 121 29.10 -2.23 -1.00
N SER A 122 30.26 -2.06 -1.64
CA SER A 122 31.15 -3.18 -1.99
C SER A 122 31.59 -4.01 -0.78
N GLU A 123 31.94 -3.35 0.33
CA GLU A 123 32.36 -4.02 1.57
C GLU A 123 31.22 -4.82 2.23
N GLU A 124 30.02 -4.27 2.26
CA GLU A 124 28.84 -4.95 2.79
C GLU A 124 28.41 -6.12 1.90
N VAL A 125 28.46 -5.97 0.57
CA VAL A 125 28.16 -7.06 -0.38
C VAL A 125 29.12 -8.22 -0.20
N ALA A 126 30.41 -7.95 0.05
CA ALA A 126 31.40 -8.99 0.29
C ALA A 126 31.11 -9.88 1.52
N LYS A 127 30.23 -9.43 2.44
CA LYS A 127 29.79 -10.20 3.61
C LYS A 127 28.62 -11.14 3.29
N LEU A 128 27.97 -11.00 2.14
CA LEU A 128 26.84 -11.85 1.75
C LEU A 128 27.34 -13.22 1.26
N PRO A 129 26.58 -14.31 1.55
CA PRO A 129 26.91 -15.61 1.02
C PRO A 129 26.80 -15.60 -0.51
N LEU A 130 27.80 -16.19 -1.17
CA LEU A 130 27.73 -16.42 -2.61
C LEU A 130 26.70 -17.51 -2.89
N VAL A 131 25.73 -17.22 -3.75
CA VAL A 131 24.69 -18.17 -4.16
C VAL A 131 24.71 -18.35 -5.67
N ALA A 132 24.43 -19.57 -6.14
CA ALA A 132 24.36 -19.88 -7.55
C ALA A 132 23.25 -19.04 -8.21
N PHE A 133 23.61 -18.22 -9.20
CA PHE A 133 22.65 -17.41 -9.94
C PHE A 133 22.02 -18.21 -11.09
N ASN A 134 20.69 -18.25 -11.15
CA ASN A 134 19.92 -18.84 -12.22
C ASN A 134 19.06 -17.74 -12.86
N ALA A 135 19.37 -17.35 -14.09
CA ALA A 135 18.73 -16.25 -14.79
C ALA A 135 17.23 -16.46 -15.07
N GLU A 136 16.73 -17.70 -15.09
CA GLU A 136 15.31 -17.99 -15.28
C GLU A 136 14.49 -17.80 -14.00
N ASN A 137 15.15 -17.87 -12.85
CA ASN A 137 14.51 -17.90 -11.53
C ASN A 137 14.86 -16.71 -10.65
N HIS A 138 15.95 -15.98 -10.95
CA HIS A 138 16.49 -14.91 -10.13
C HIS A 138 16.51 -13.60 -10.92
N PHE A 139 16.22 -12.50 -10.23
CA PHE A 139 16.45 -11.16 -10.74
C PHE A 139 17.71 -10.58 -10.09
N ILE A 140 18.45 -9.78 -10.85
CA ILE A 140 19.59 -9.03 -10.31
C ILE A 140 19.03 -7.75 -9.70
N LYS A 141 19.31 -7.53 -8.41
CA LYS A 141 19.10 -6.24 -7.75
C LYS A 141 20.46 -5.72 -7.28
N ARG A 142 20.76 -4.47 -7.62
CA ARG A 142 21.90 -3.76 -7.05
C ARG A 142 21.46 -3.11 -5.73
N PRO A 143 22.24 -3.24 -4.65
CA PRO A 143 21.93 -2.54 -3.40
C PRO A 143 22.10 -1.04 -3.62
N THR A 144 21.21 -0.25 -3.00
CA THR A 144 21.30 1.21 -3.02
C THR A 144 21.98 1.70 -1.75
N TYR A 145 21.69 1.06 -0.61
CA TYR A 145 22.21 1.47 0.70
C TYR A 145 22.90 0.33 1.45
N LYS A 146 24.01 0.62 2.13
CA LYS A 146 24.72 -0.32 3.02
C LYS A 146 23.78 -0.87 4.08
N GLN A 147 22.84 -0.04 4.55
CA GLN A 147 21.87 -0.40 5.57
C GLN A 147 20.90 -1.51 5.11
N GLU A 148 20.51 -1.55 3.82
CA GLU A 148 19.71 -2.65 3.28
C GLU A 148 20.44 -3.99 3.44
N ILE A 149 21.73 -4.03 3.11
CA ILE A 149 22.55 -5.24 3.23
C ILE A 149 22.73 -5.64 4.69
N ARG A 150 22.91 -4.68 5.60
CA ARG A 150 23.02 -4.95 7.04
C ARG A 150 21.73 -5.55 7.59
N TYR A 151 20.56 -5.05 7.20
CA TYR A 151 19.29 -5.67 7.57
C TYR A 151 19.17 -7.08 7.00
N LEU A 152 19.53 -7.29 5.73
CA LEU A 152 19.52 -8.64 5.13
C LEU A 152 20.42 -9.63 5.89
N LEU A 153 21.61 -9.20 6.31
CA LEU A 153 22.54 -10.00 7.12
C LEU A 153 21.92 -10.36 8.48
N GLN A 154 21.27 -9.41 9.15
CA GLN A 154 20.58 -9.65 10.43
C GLN A 154 19.42 -10.63 10.29
N CYS A 155 18.82 -10.70 9.11
CA CYS A 155 17.67 -11.55 8.80
C CYS A 155 18.06 -12.96 8.34
N GLN A 156 19.35 -13.29 8.24
CA GLN A 156 19.81 -14.61 7.82
C GLN A 156 19.32 -15.71 8.76
N GLY A 157 18.89 -16.84 8.17
CA GLY A 157 18.34 -17.97 8.91
C GLY A 157 16.86 -17.82 9.27
N SER A 158 16.24 -16.66 9.04
CA SER A 158 14.78 -16.54 9.12
C SER A 158 14.14 -17.36 7.99
N PRO A 159 13.11 -18.18 8.29
CA PRO A 159 12.33 -18.87 7.26
C PRO A 159 11.29 -17.95 6.59
N PHE A 160 11.04 -16.76 7.15
CA PHE A 160 9.96 -15.85 6.74
C PHE A 160 10.43 -14.64 5.93
N ILE A 161 11.69 -14.26 6.11
CA ILE A 161 12.33 -13.29 5.23
C ILE A 161 12.92 -14.10 4.10
N VAL A 162 12.68 -13.68 2.86
CA VAL A 162 13.30 -14.29 1.69
C VAL A 162 14.80 -14.32 1.95
N GLN A 163 15.31 -15.49 2.38
CA GLN A 163 16.69 -15.84 2.16
C GLN A 163 16.85 -15.65 0.68
N LEU A 164 17.75 -14.73 0.30
CA LEU A 164 18.06 -14.39 -1.08
C LEU A 164 17.72 -15.59 -1.97
N LEU A 165 16.76 -15.38 -2.88
CA LEU A 165 16.25 -16.31 -3.90
C LEU A 165 14.97 -17.10 -3.54
N LYS A 166 13.80 -16.47 -3.75
CA LYS A 166 12.80 -16.86 -4.77
C LYS A 166 11.42 -16.29 -4.44
N PHE A 167 11.02 -15.26 -5.17
CA PHE A 167 9.62 -15.05 -5.51
C PHE A 167 9.57 -14.60 -6.97
N LYS A 168 8.87 -15.36 -7.83
CA LYS A 168 8.75 -15.08 -9.26
C LYS A 168 7.82 -13.89 -9.53
N GLN A 169 7.01 -13.50 -8.55
CA GLN A 169 6.04 -12.42 -8.61
C GLN A 169 6.11 -11.62 -7.31
N SER A 170 6.00 -10.29 -7.40
CA SER A 170 5.90 -9.43 -6.22
C SER A 170 4.61 -9.74 -5.45
N LEU A 171 4.57 -9.43 -4.15
CA LEU A 171 3.36 -9.53 -3.34
C LEU A 171 2.19 -8.74 -3.97
N ILE A 172 2.51 -7.61 -4.60
CA ILE A 172 1.55 -6.79 -5.37
C ILE A 172 0.90 -7.61 -6.49
N MET A 173 1.69 -8.34 -7.27
CA MET A 173 1.17 -9.19 -8.35
C MET A 173 0.38 -10.39 -7.81
N ALA A 174 0.84 -11.01 -6.71
CA ALA A 174 0.12 -12.11 -6.06
C ALA A 174 -1.27 -11.67 -5.57
N VAL A 175 -1.36 -10.48 -4.97
CA VAL A 175 -2.62 -9.84 -4.56
C VAL A 175 -3.53 -9.55 -5.75
N LEU A 176 -2.97 -9.00 -6.84
CA LEU A 176 -3.71 -8.65 -8.04
C LEU A 176 -4.38 -9.86 -8.68
N PHE A 177 -3.64 -10.98 -8.77
CA PHE A 177 -4.13 -12.23 -9.35
C PHE A 177 -4.81 -13.16 -8.34
N ASN A 178 -5.06 -12.71 -7.11
CA ASN A 178 -5.84 -13.46 -6.14
C ASN A 178 -7.33 -13.43 -6.49
N THR A 179 -7.70 -13.98 -7.64
CA THR A 179 -9.08 -14.08 -8.14
C THR A 179 -9.77 -15.37 -7.71
N ALA A 180 -9.17 -16.10 -6.77
CA ALA A 180 -9.58 -17.45 -6.40
C ALA A 180 -10.61 -17.46 -5.27
N ASN A 181 -11.34 -18.57 -5.19
CA ASN A 181 -12.00 -19.03 -3.96
C ASN A 181 -10.91 -19.14 -2.87
N GLU A 182 -11.25 -18.77 -1.64
CA GLU A 182 -10.35 -18.68 -0.47
C GLU A 182 -9.47 -17.40 -0.41
N ARG A 183 -9.92 -16.28 -0.98
CA ARG A 183 -9.22 -14.98 -0.95
C ARG A 183 -8.87 -14.54 0.48
N ILE A 184 -9.81 -14.64 1.43
CA ILE A 184 -9.61 -14.30 2.85
C ILE A 184 -8.52 -15.19 3.46
N LYS A 185 -8.56 -16.49 3.20
CA LYS A 185 -7.57 -17.46 3.71
C LYS A 185 -6.18 -17.17 3.15
N ASN A 186 -6.07 -16.87 1.85
CA ASN A 186 -4.80 -16.52 1.21
C ASN A 186 -4.22 -15.23 1.82
N ILE A 187 -5.04 -14.18 1.97
CA ILE A 187 -4.62 -12.94 2.63
C ILE A 187 -4.19 -13.23 4.06
N LYS A 188 -4.97 -13.99 4.84
CA LYS A 188 -4.62 -14.38 6.21
C LYS A 188 -3.25 -15.07 6.27
N LEU A 189 -3.00 -16.05 5.42
CA LEU A 189 -1.73 -16.78 5.39
C LEU A 189 -0.55 -15.86 5.05
N TRP A 190 -0.66 -15.05 3.98
CA TRP A 190 0.38 -14.09 3.63
C TRP A 190 0.68 -13.13 4.76
N MET A 191 -0.36 -12.68 5.47
CA MET A 191 -0.17 -11.71 6.54
C MET A 191 0.44 -12.32 7.79
N LEU A 192 0.11 -13.56 8.13
CA LEU A 192 0.79 -14.28 9.21
C LEU A 192 2.27 -14.48 8.89
N ASP A 193 2.59 -14.89 7.65
CA ASP A 193 3.98 -15.04 7.19
C ASP A 193 4.74 -13.71 7.23
N ILE A 194 4.09 -12.61 6.81
CA ILE A 194 4.67 -11.27 6.85
C ILE A 194 4.88 -10.82 8.29
N ILE A 195 3.90 -11.00 9.19
CA ILE A 195 4.02 -10.64 10.61
C ILE A 195 5.21 -11.37 11.23
N ASP A 196 5.39 -12.66 10.93
CA ASP A 196 6.52 -13.44 11.41
C ASP A 196 7.85 -12.98 10.80
N GLY A 197 7.84 -12.56 9.53
CA GLY A 197 8.99 -11.98 8.85
C GLY A 197 9.40 -10.60 9.38
N VAL A 198 8.45 -9.69 9.60
CA VAL A 198 8.71 -8.31 10.04
C VAL A 198 8.63 -8.11 11.55
N ALA A 199 8.36 -9.15 12.35
CA ALA A 199 8.48 -9.10 13.81
C ALA A 199 9.86 -8.57 14.26
N TYR A 200 10.88 -8.72 13.40
CA TYR A 200 12.22 -8.16 13.58
C TYR A 200 12.37 -6.67 13.22
N LEU A 201 11.45 -6.09 12.42
CA LEU A 201 11.57 -4.74 11.81
C LEU A 201 10.61 -3.68 12.39
N SER A 202 9.75 -4.03 13.35
CA SER A 202 9.01 -3.08 14.19
C SER A 202 8.05 -2.08 13.50
N TYR A 203 7.48 -2.41 12.34
CA TYR A 203 6.71 -1.44 11.51
C TYR A 203 5.22 -1.79 11.32
N VAL A 204 4.46 -1.80 12.43
CA VAL A 204 3.02 -2.16 12.46
C VAL A 204 2.13 -1.29 11.53
N PHE A 205 2.49 -0.01 11.33
CA PHE A 205 1.72 0.88 10.44
C PHE A 205 1.81 0.45 8.98
N ALA A 206 3.00 0.02 8.52
CA ALA A 206 3.19 -0.44 7.14
C ALA A 206 2.36 -1.70 6.85
N LEU A 207 2.15 -2.55 7.86
CA LEU A 207 1.26 -3.71 7.74
C LEU A 207 -0.19 -3.29 7.52
N GLY A 208 -0.66 -2.27 8.25
CA GLY A 208 -1.98 -1.65 8.05
C GLY A 208 -2.20 -1.19 6.60
N ALA A 209 -1.25 -0.47 6.04
CA ALA A 209 -1.30 0.00 4.65
C ALA A 209 -1.24 -1.16 3.65
N LEU A 210 -0.37 -2.15 3.90
CA LEU A 210 -0.24 -3.34 3.06
C LEU A 210 -1.56 -4.14 3.00
N PHE A 211 -2.29 -4.26 4.12
CA PHE A 211 -3.60 -4.93 4.13
C PHE A 211 -4.62 -4.26 3.20
N TRP A 212 -4.63 -2.93 3.20
CA TRP A 212 -5.54 -2.18 2.35
C TRP A 212 -5.19 -2.40 0.87
N GLU A 213 -3.90 -2.42 0.52
CA GLU A 213 -3.44 -2.76 -0.83
C GLU A 213 -3.84 -4.18 -1.23
N CYS A 214 -3.72 -5.15 -0.32
CA CYS A 214 -4.20 -6.52 -0.51
C CYS A 214 -5.71 -6.59 -0.85
N CYS A 215 -6.51 -5.67 -0.33
CA CYS A 215 -7.95 -5.64 -0.54
C CYS A 215 -8.33 -4.88 -1.81
N PHE A 216 -7.96 -3.60 -1.91
CA PHE A 216 -8.59 -2.70 -2.89
C PHE A 216 -7.76 -2.40 -4.12
N TYR A 217 -6.43 -2.51 -4.05
CA TYR A 217 -5.52 -2.07 -5.11
C TYR A 217 -6.00 -0.78 -5.80
N ASN A 218 -5.77 0.38 -5.19
CA ASN A 218 -6.02 1.64 -5.88
C ASN A 218 -4.75 2.48 -5.95
N HIS A 219 -4.39 2.88 -7.17
CA HIS A 219 -3.47 3.97 -7.39
C HIS A 219 -4.28 5.27 -7.39
N PRO A 220 -3.86 6.32 -6.65
CA PRO A 220 -2.60 6.46 -5.91
C PRO A 220 -2.67 6.12 -4.40
N HIS A 221 -1.51 5.72 -3.86
CA HIS A 221 -1.27 5.34 -2.45
C HIS A 221 -1.37 6.53 -1.48
N ASN A 222 -2.57 7.07 -1.23
CA ASN A 222 -2.76 8.11 -0.23
C ASN A 222 -3.35 7.53 1.07
N ARG A 223 -2.66 7.76 2.21
CA ARG A 223 -3.11 7.42 3.57
C ARG A 223 -4.57 7.84 3.89
N HIS A 224 -5.00 8.99 3.37
CA HIS A 224 -6.35 9.51 3.60
C HIS A 224 -7.41 8.70 2.85
N VAL A 225 -7.07 8.15 1.68
CA VAL A 225 -7.92 7.20 0.96
C VAL A 225 -8.11 5.91 1.76
N LEU A 226 -7.08 5.47 2.48
CA LEU A 226 -7.12 4.25 3.29
C LEU A 226 -8.15 4.34 4.42
N LEU A 227 -8.22 5.49 5.10
CA LEU A 227 -9.11 5.69 6.27
C LEU A 227 -10.57 5.94 5.87
N ASP A 228 -10.80 6.61 4.74
CA ASP A 228 -12.15 6.90 4.24
C ASP A 228 -12.81 5.67 3.60
N ASN A 229 -12.03 4.65 3.23
CA ASN A 229 -12.52 3.39 2.67
C ASN A 229 -11.77 2.18 3.26
N PRO A 230 -12.01 1.82 4.54
CA PRO A 230 -11.33 0.70 5.17
C PRO A 230 -11.70 -0.63 4.51
N PRO A 231 -10.85 -1.67 4.59
CA PRO A 231 -11.19 -3.00 4.10
C PRO A 231 -12.44 -3.50 4.80
N PRO A 232 -13.28 -4.29 4.12
CA PRO A 232 -14.47 -4.83 4.73
C PRO A 232 -14.10 -5.89 5.80
N PRO A 233 -15.07 -6.35 6.60
CA PRO A 233 -14.88 -7.53 7.45
C PRO A 233 -14.34 -8.71 6.62
N PRO A 234 -13.45 -9.55 7.18
CA PRO A 234 -12.99 -9.55 8.59
C PRO A 234 -11.78 -8.64 8.87
N PHE A 235 -11.19 -8.01 7.85
CA PHE A 235 -9.93 -7.25 8.01
C PHE A 235 -10.12 -5.83 8.53
N ARG A 236 -11.36 -5.30 8.53
CA ARG A 236 -11.67 -3.93 8.96
C ARG A 236 -11.09 -3.58 10.32
N ASP A 237 -11.32 -4.41 11.33
CA ASP A 237 -10.94 -4.12 12.71
C ASP A 237 -9.41 -4.17 12.89
N ILE A 238 -8.76 -5.07 12.15
CA ILE A 238 -7.30 -5.13 12.08
C ILE A 238 -6.74 -3.84 11.47
N PHE A 239 -7.28 -3.43 10.32
CA PHE A 239 -6.87 -2.21 9.64
C PHE A 239 -7.03 -0.98 10.54
N VAL A 240 -8.18 -0.81 11.19
CA VAL A 240 -8.44 0.31 12.08
C VAL A 240 -7.48 0.30 13.28
N ALA A 241 -7.16 -0.87 13.84
CA ALA A 241 -6.21 -0.98 14.94
C ALA A 241 -4.78 -0.57 14.51
N CYS A 242 -4.33 -1.01 13.33
CA CYS A 242 -3.00 -0.69 12.81
C CYS A 242 -2.81 0.77 12.40
N THR A 243 -3.90 1.45 12.01
CA THR A 243 -3.86 2.81 11.45
C THR A 243 -4.13 3.94 12.46
N ARG A 244 -4.23 3.60 13.75
CA ARG A 244 -4.38 4.59 14.83
C ARG A 244 -3.28 5.63 14.81
N GLU A 245 -3.66 6.88 15.09
CA GLU A 245 -2.75 8.02 14.97
C GLU A 245 -1.56 7.91 15.92
N ARG A 246 -1.85 7.65 17.20
CA ARG A 246 -0.86 7.46 18.25
C ARG A 246 -0.20 6.09 18.15
N LEU A 247 1.12 6.06 18.32
CA LEU A 247 1.91 4.84 18.20
C LEU A 247 1.59 3.84 19.32
N GLU A 248 1.40 4.35 20.53
CA GLU A 248 1.08 3.61 21.74
C GLU A 248 -0.30 2.92 21.70
N ASP A 249 -1.20 3.40 20.84
CA ASP A 249 -2.54 2.83 20.70
C ASP A 249 -2.57 1.68 19.66
N ARG A 250 -1.51 1.49 18.88
CA ARG A 250 -1.43 0.44 17.84
C ARG A 250 -1.14 -0.92 18.49
N PRO A 251 -1.61 -2.03 17.88
CA PRO A 251 -1.34 -3.36 18.40
C PRO A 251 0.15 -3.71 18.32
N THR A 252 0.63 -4.49 19.28
CA THR A 252 1.93 -5.17 19.15
C THR A 252 1.85 -6.27 18.08
N HIS A 253 2.98 -6.79 17.58
CA HIS A 253 2.97 -7.91 16.63
C HIS A 253 2.24 -9.14 17.17
N LEU A 254 2.35 -9.42 18.48
CA LEU A 254 1.67 -10.54 19.12
C LEU A 254 0.15 -10.34 19.13
N GLN A 255 -0.30 -9.11 19.44
CA GLN A 255 -1.72 -8.75 19.38
C GLN A 255 -2.24 -8.82 17.95
N LEU A 256 -1.48 -8.28 16.98
CA LEU A 256 -1.84 -8.32 15.57
C LEU A 256 -1.96 -9.76 15.05
N ARG A 257 -1.01 -10.63 15.40
CA ARG A 257 -1.07 -12.06 15.08
C ARG A 257 -2.33 -12.71 15.63
N ALA A 258 -2.64 -12.48 16.92
CA ALA A 258 -3.84 -13.04 17.55
C ALA A 258 -5.12 -12.56 16.86
N MET A 259 -5.15 -11.31 16.37
CA MET A 259 -6.28 -10.80 15.59
C MET A 259 -6.42 -11.56 14.26
N TYR A 260 -5.32 -11.87 13.56
CA TYR A 260 -5.35 -12.67 12.32
C TYR A 260 -5.75 -14.13 12.56
N GLU A 261 -5.27 -14.74 13.65
CA GLU A 261 -5.62 -16.11 14.00
C GLU A 261 -7.11 -16.26 14.31
N ALA A 262 -7.76 -15.20 14.83
CA ALA A 262 -9.18 -15.15 15.17
C ALA A 262 -10.13 -14.94 13.97
N ILE A 263 -9.60 -14.61 12.78
CA ILE A 263 -10.34 -14.58 11.51
C ILE A 263 -10.54 -15.99 10.99
#